data_AF-A0A2N1UCZ3-F1
#
_entry.id   AF-A0A2N1UCZ3-F1
#
_cell.length_a   1.000
_cell.length_b   1.000
_cell.length_c   1.000
_cell.angle_alpha   90.00
_cell.angle_beta   90.00
_cell.angle_gamma   90.00
#
_symmetry.space_group_name_H-M   'P 1'
#
loop_
_entity.id
_entity.type
_entity.pdbx_description
1 polymer ?
#
loop_
_entity_poly.entity_id
_entity_poly.type
_entity_poly.pdbx_seq_one_letter_code
_entity_poly.pdbx_strand_id
1 'polypeptide(L)'
;MAIDPLYVTLASSLLSGLVGVGVSAWFFNRLERRKLKVDTARRLIGFRFDAESMEFKQALNEILVVFSDEKNVIEAVTEFYETLEKSQEPDHSAKIDDGLIKVLKLVCSSIGLHPKKFDDKNYLKTFGSRKAITETKYRT
;
A
#
# COMPACT_ATOMS: atom_id res chain seq x y z
N MET A 1 5.71 -31.43 49.45
CA MET A 1 4.61 -31.98 48.61
C MET A 1 5.17 -32.18 47.22
N ALA A 2 5.34 -33.42 46.79
CA ALA A 2 5.68 -33.71 45.40
C ALA A 2 4.42 -33.40 44.56
N ILE A 3 4.58 -32.58 43.52
CA ILE A 3 3.48 -32.29 42.60
C ILE A 3 3.31 -33.53 41.72
N ASP A 4 2.13 -34.12 41.66
CA ASP A 4 1.93 -35.33 40.85
C ASP A 4 2.15 -35.00 39.36
N PRO A 5 2.89 -35.86 38.63
CA PRO A 5 3.15 -35.68 37.19
C PRO A 5 1.90 -35.48 36.35
N LEU A 6 0.76 -36.01 36.80
CA LEU A 6 -0.54 -35.84 36.17
C LEU A 6 -1.00 -34.37 36.15
N TYR A 7 -0.88 -33.64 37.27
CA TYR A 7 -1.26 -32.22 37.32
C TYR A 7 -0.36 -31.36 36.42
N VAL A 8 0.94 -31.68 36.36
CA VAL A 8 1.90 -30.99 35.49
C VAL A 8 1.54 -31.21 34.02
N THR A 9 1.16 -32.43 33.64
CA THR A 9 0.77 -32.78 32.26
C THR A 9 -0.55 -32.15 31.85
N LEU A 10 -1.53 -32.12 32.77
CA LEU A 10 -2.81 -31.46 32.54
C LEU A 10 -2.63 -29.94 32.38
N ALA A 11 -1.84 -29.31 33.26
CA ALA A 11 -1.55 -27.88 33.17
C ALA A 11 -0.76 -27.53 31.90
N SER A 12 0.23 -28.34 31.52
CA SER A 12 1.06 -28.09 30.33
C SER A 12 0.27 -28.24 29.03
N SER A 13 -0.59 -29.25 28.92
CA SER A 13 -1.46 -29.45 27.75
C SER A 13 -2.47 -28.31 27.59
N LEU A 14 -3.07 -27.82 28.68
CA LEU A 14 -3.94 -26.64 28.67
C LEU A 14 -3.20 -25.37 28.26
N LEU A 15 -2.02 -25.11 28.87
CA LEU A 15 -1.19 -23.95 28.55
C LEU A 15 -0.72 -23.96 27.09
N SER A 16 -0.34 -25.12 26.56
CA SER A 16 0.08 -25.27 25.17
C SER A 16 -1.02 -24.89 24.18
N GLY A 17 -2.27 -25.32 24.45
CA GLY A 17 -3.43 -24.93 23.64
C GLY A 17 -3.67 -23.42 23.65
N LEU A 18 -3.60 -22.77 24.82
CA LEU A 18 -3.79 -21.32 24.95
C LEU A 18 -2.70 -20.53 24.22
N VAL A 19 -1.43 -20.95 24.34
CA VAL A 19 -0.32 -20.33 23.62
C VAL A 19 -0.51 -20.49 22.10
N GLY A 20 -0.93 -21.68 21.64
CA GLY A 20 -1.20 -21.94 20.23
C GLY A 20 -2.28 -21.01 19.66
N VAL A 21 -3.38 -20.82 20.39
CA VAL A 21 -4.46 -19.89 19.99
C VAL A 21 -3.95 -18.45 19.97
N GLY A 22 -3.20 -18.03 20.99
CA GLY A 22 -2.63 -16.68 21.06
C GLY A 22 -1.69 -16.35 19.90
N VAL A 23 -0.76 -17.26 19.59
CA VAL A 23 0.17 -17.12 18.46
C VAL A 23 -0.59 -17.10 17.13
N SER A 24 -1.59 -17.97 16.97
CA SER A 24 -2.40 -18.03 15.75
C SER A 24 -3.19 -16.73 15.54
N ALA A 25 -3.87 -16.23 16.58
CA ALA A 25 -4.62 -14.99 16.51
C ALA A 25 -3.73 -13.79 16.14
N TRP A 26 -2.54 -13.70 16.74
CA TRP A 26 -1.55 -12.67 16.39
C TRP A 26 -1.11 -12.78 14.92
N PHE A 27 -0.80 -13.99 14.46
CA PHE A 27 -0.37 -14.24 13.09
C PHE A 27 -1.46 -13.89 12.06
N PHE A 28 -2.72 -14.30 12.30
CA PHE A 28 -3.83 -13.98 11.41
C PHE A 28 -4.12 -12.47 11.35
N ASN A 29 -4.13 -11.77 12.49
CA ASN A 29 -4.29 -10.32 12.52
C ASN A 29 -3.16 -9.60 11.73
N ARG A 30 -1.92 -10.10 11.83
CA ARG A 30 -0.78 -9.58 11.04
C ARG A 30 -0.99 -9.82 9.53
N LEU A 31 -1.50 -10.99 9.14
CA LEU A 31 -1.79 -11.32 7.75
C LEU A 31 -2.93 -10.48 7.17
N GLU A 32 -4.02 -10.29 7.91
CA GLU A 32 -5.16 -9.47 7.47
C GLU A 32 -4.74 -8.03 7.20
N ARG A 33 -3.97 -7.44 8.11
CA ARG A 33 -3.40 -6.09 7.92
C ARG A 33 -2.51 -6.01 6.68
N ARG A 34 -1.66 -7.02 6.46
CA ARG A 34 -0.81 -7.07 5.26
C ARG A 34 -1.64 -7.23 3.99
N LYS A 35 -2.71 -8.01 4.03
CA LYS A 35 -3.63 -8.20 2.91
C LYS A 35 -4.28 -6.88 2.50
N LEU A 36 -4.78 -6.09 3.46
CA LEU A 36 -5.33 -4.76 3.19
C LEU A 36 -4.30 -3.85 2.49
N LYS A 37 -3.06 -3.79 2.99
CA LYS A 37 -1.97 -3.02 2.36
C LYS A 37 -1.72 -3.46 0.90
N VAL A 38 -1.67 -4.76 0.66
CA VAL A 38 -1.47 -5.32 -0.69
C VAL A 38 -2.64 -4.99 -1.61
N ASP A 39 -3.88 -5.08 -1.12
CA ASP A 39 -5.08 -4.78 -1.90
C ASP A 39 -5.14 -3.29 -2.26
N THR A 40 -4.86 -2.39 -1.32
CA THR A 40 -4.77 -0.94 -1.57
C THR A 40 -3.67 -0.63 -2.58
N ALA A 41 -2.47 -1.18 -2.41
CA ALA A 41 -1.37 -0.98 -3.34
C ALA A 41 -1.68 -1.51 -4.74
N ARG A 42 -2.35 -2.66 -4.84
CA ARG A 42 -2.80 -3.23 -6.11
C ARG A 42 -3.79 -2.30 -6.82
N ARG A 43 -4.77 -1.73 -6.12
CA ARG A 43 -5.71 -0.76 -6.69
C ARG A 43 -4.99 0.51 -7.14
N LEU A 44 -4.14 1.06 -6.27
CA LEU A 44 -3.36 2.27 -6.57
C LEU A 44 -2.51 2.11 -7.84
N ILE A 45 -1.72 1.03 -7.90
CA ILE A 45 -0.85 0.73 -9.06
C ILE A 45 -1.66 0.33 -10.29
N GLY A 46 -2.77 -0.38 -10.11
CA GLY A 46 -3.63 -0.86 -11.19
C GLY A 46 -4.37 0.27 -11.90
N PHE A 47 -4.87 1.25 -11.16
CA PHE A 47 -5.63 2.39 -11.68
C PHE A 47 -4.79 3.64 -11.96
N ARG A 48 -3.46 3.56 -11.81
CA ARG A 48 -2.55 4.69 -12.04
C ARG A 48 -2.59 5.27 -13.47
N PHE A 49 -3.20 4.57 -14.43
CA PHE A 49 -3.42 5.06 -15.80
C PHE A 49 -4.52 6.14 -15.90
N ASP A 50 -5.37 6.23 -14.88
CA ASP A 50 -6.50 7.16 -14.79
C ASP A 50 -6.55 7.77 -13.39
N ALA A 51 -5.75 8.82 -13.18
CA ALA A 51 -5.68 9.53 -11.90
C ALA A 51 -7.01 10.22 -11.52
N GLU A 52 -7.94 10.40 -12.46
CA GLU A 52 -9.26 10.97 -12.18
C GLU A 52 -10.29 9.93 -11.73
N SER A 53 -9.99 8.64 -11.95
CA SER A 53 -10.86 7.53 -11.56
C SER A 53 -11.18 7.51 -10.06
N MET A 54 -12.38 7.05 -9.75
CA MET A 54 -12.84 6.92 -8.37
C MET A 54 -11.98 5.88 -7.62
N GLU A 55 -11.58 4.81 -8.30
CA GLU A 55 -10.78 3.73 -7.76
C GLU A 55 -9.38 4.18 -7.37
N PHE A 56 -8.74 5.03 -8.18
CA PHE A 56 -7.45 5.61 -7.85
C PHE A 56 -7.55 6.56 -6.65
N LYS A 57 -8.52 7.47 -6.65
CA LYS A 57 -8.75 8.41 -5.53
C LYS A 57 -9.11 7.69 -4.23
N GLN A 58 -9.95 6.66 -4.30
CA GLN A 58 -10.29 5.83 -3.15
C GLN A 58 -9.06 5.12 -2.60
N ALA A 59 -8.24 4.52 -3.47
CA ALA A 59 -6.99 3.88 -3.04
C ALA A 59 -6.03 4.87 -2.40
N LEU A 60 -5.89 6.08 -2.95
CA LEU A 60 -5.04 7.14 -2.39
C LEU A 60 -5.49 7.55 -0.99
N ASN A 61 -6.80 7.78 -0.80
CA ASN A 61 -7.37 8.12 0.51
C ASN A 61 -7.20 6.99 1.53
N GLU A 62 -7.34 5.74 1.09
CA GLU A 62 -7.20 4.55 1.93
C GLU A 62 -5.77 4.40 2.50
N ILE A 63 -4.74 4.93 1.82
CA ILE A 63 -3.35 4.86 2.27
C ILE A 63 -3.19 5.47 3.67
N LEU A 64 -3.85 6.61 3.95
CA LEU A 64 -3.73 7.32 5.23
C LEU A 64 -4.14 6.45 6.44
N VAL A 65 -5.06 5.51 6.23
CA VAL A 65 -5.55 4.61 7.28
C VAL A 65 -4.78 3.29 7.27
N VAL A 66 -4.64 2.67 6.10
CA VAL A 66 -4.08 1.32 5.95
C VAL A 66 -2.56 1.28 6.19
N PHE A 67 -1.85 2.38 5.93
CA PHE A 67 -0.41 2.54 6.16
C PHE A 67 -0.10 3.46 7.36
N SER A 68 -1.05 3.62 8.29
CA SER A 68 -0.91 4.49 9.47
C SER A 68 0.27 4.12 10.40
N ASP A 69 0.75 2.88 10.35
CA ASP A 69 1.95 2.41 11.05
C ASP A 69 3.26 2.80 10.33
N GLU A 70 3.20 3.37 9.13
CA GLU A 70 4.35 3.65 8.27
C GLU A 70 4.51 5.14 7.96
N LYS A 71 5.21 5.84 8.86
CA LYS A 71 5.42 7.29 8.80
C LYS A 71 5.89 7.79 7.44
N ASN A 72 6.88 7.12 6.83
CA ASN A 72 7.42 7.51 5.53
C ASN A 72 6.36 7.53 4.42
N VAL A 73 5.40 6.59 4.45
CA VAL A 73 4.32 6.53 3.45
C VAL A 73 3.33 7.67 3.69
N ILE A 74 2.94 7.90 4.94
CA ILE A 74 2.03 8.98 5.33
C ILE A 74 2.61 10.34 4.96
N GLU A 75 3.87 10.60 5.32
CA GLU A 75 4.58 11.83 4.99
C GLU A 75 4.60 12.09 3.47
N ALA A 76 4.90 11.07 2.67
CA ALA A 76 4.90 11.22 1.22
C ALA A 76 3.52 11.54 0.63
N VAL A 77 2.45 10.98 1.19
CA VAL A 77 1.08 11.30 0.77
C VAL A 77 0.72 12.72 1.17
N THR A 78 1.07 13.16 2.38
CA THR A 78 0.85 14.53 2.83
C THR A 78 1.60 15.55 1.97
N GLU A 79 2.88 15.32 1.69
CA GLU A 79 3.67 16.17 0.78
C GLU A 79 3.06 16.22 -0.63
N PHE A 80 2.53 15.09 -1.10
CA PHE A 80 1.85 15.04 -2.40
C PHE A 80 0.57 15.87 -2.41
N TYR A 81 -0.26 15.81 -1.35
CA TYR A 81 -1.42 16.68 -1.20
C TYR A 81 -1.04 18.16 -1.20
N GLU A 82 -0.02 18.55 -0.43
CA GLU A 82 0.46 19.93 -0.42
C GLU A 82 0.94 20.40 -1.79
N THR A 83 1.57 19.49 -2.55
CA THR A 83 2.04 19.77 -3.90
C THR A 83 0.85 19.99 -4.85
N LEU A 84 -0.24 19.24 -4.71
CA LEU A 84 -1.45 19.43 -5.50
C LEU A 84 -2.15 20.77 -5.21
N GLU A 85 -2.10 21.26 -3.97
CA GLU A 85 -2.72 22.53 -3.56
C GLU A 85 -1.95 23.76 -4.07
N LYS A 86 -0.63 23.66 -4.23
CA LYS A 86 0.26 24.79 -4.60
C LYS A 86 0.28 25.07 -6.12
N SER A 87 -0.90 25.21 -6.75
CA SER A 87 -1.13 25.27 -8.22
C SER A 87 -0.52 26.45 -9.01
N GLN A 88 0.34 27.29 -8.43
CA GLN A 88 0.77 28.57 -9.05
C GLN A 88 2.19 28.57 -9.65
N GLU A 89 2.91 27.46 -9.67
CA GLU A 89 4.30 27.42 -10.16
C GLU A 89 4.44 26.95 -11.62
N PRO A 90 5.40 27.49 -12.40
CA PRO A 90 5.60 27.11 -13.79
C PRO A 90 6.08 25.65 -13.99
N ASP A 91 6.60 25.00 -12.94
CA ASP A 91 7.09 23.61 -12.96
C ASP A 91 6.17 22.63 -12.18
N HIS A 92 4.92 23.03 -11.98
CA HIS A 92 3.98 22.32 -11.12
C HIS A 92 3.69 20.89 -11.57
N SER A 93 3.65 20.64 -12.88
CA SER A 93 3.36 19.29 -13.41
C SER A 93 4.47 18.29 -13.09
N ALA A 94 5.75 18.69 -13.19
CA ALA A 94 6.87 17.80 -12.89
C ALA A 94 6.90 17.45 -11.39
N LYS A 95 6.61 18.43 -10.52
CA LYS A 95 6.54 18.20 -9.07
C LYS A 95 5.39 17.28 -8.66
N ILE A 96 4.23 17.38 -9.32
CA ILE A 96 3.12 16.43 -9.12
C ILE A 96 3.58 15.01 -9.50
N ASP A 97 4.19 14.86 -10.67
CA ASP A 97 4.65 13.56 -11.17
C ASP A 97 5.68 12.93 -10.22
N ASP A 98 6.65 13.70 -9.75
CA ASP A 98 7.66 13.26 -8.78
C ASP A 98 7.03 12.87 -7.42
N GLY A 99 6.09 13.67 -6.93
CA GLY A 99 5.35 13.39 -5.70
C GLY A 99 4.53 12.10 -5.81
N LEU A 100 3.86 11.88 -6.95
CA LEU A 100 3.14 10.65 -7.23
C LEU A 100 4.09 9.45 -7.29
N ILE A 101 5.22 9.55 -8.01
CA ILE A 101 6.24 8.49 -8.06
C ILE A 101 6.71 8.15 -6.65
N LYS A 102 6.98 9.15 -5.80
CA LYS A 102 7.42 8.95 -4.41
C LYS A 102 6.40 8.14 -3.62
N VAL A 103 5.11 8.49 -3.69
CA VAL A 103 4.02 7.73 -3.05
C VAL A 103 3.98 6.29 -3.56
N LEU A 104 3.95 6.09 -4.88
CA LEU A 104 3.90 4.75 -5.49
C LEU A 104 5.09 3.87 -5.07
N LYS A 105 6.29 4.46 -5.03
CA LYS A 105 7.53 3.77 -4.66
C LYS A 105 7.52 3.35 -3.21
N LEU A 106 7.13 4.23 -2.30
CA LEU A 106 7.09 3.94 -0.87
C LEU A 106 6.01 2.92 -0.52
N VAL A 107 4.83 3.02 -1.13
CA VAL A 107 3.75 2.02 -0.98
C VAL A 107 4.21 0.64 -1.47
N CYS A 108 4.90 0.56 -2.61
CA CYS A 108 5.45 -0.72 -3.11
C CYS A 108 6.58 -1.27 -2.21
N SER A 109 7.44 -0.41 -1.67
CA SER A 109 8.53 -0.79 -0.78
C SER A 109 8.02 -1.33 0.57
N SER A 110 7.00 -0.68 1.14
CA SER A 110 6.30 -1.08 2.37
C SER A 110 5.88 -2.56 2.37
N ILE A 111 5.25 -2.99 1.27
CA ILE A 111 4.68 -4.34 1.14
C ILE A 111 5.68 -5.38 0.61
N GLY A 112 6.86 -4.94 0.17
CA GLY A 112 7.88 -5.78 -0.47
C GLY A 112 7.60 -6.12 -1.93
N LEU A 113 6.80 -5.31 -2.64
CA LEU A 113 6.50 -5.47 -4.08
C LEU A 113 7.40 -4.58 -4.96
N HIS A 114 8.45 -3.97 -4.41
CA HIS A 114 9.36 -3.13 -5.19
C HIS A 114 10.12 -3.96 -6.24
N PRO A 115 10.00 -3.67 -7.55
CA PRO A 115 10.65 -4.46 -8.57
C PRO A 115 12.14 -4.12 -8.66
N LYS A 116 13.01 -5.14 -8.67
CA LYS A 116 14.48 -4.97 -8.64
C LYS A 116 15.09 -4.17 -9.81
N LYS A 117 14.36 -4.01 -10.92
CA LYS A 117 14.82 -3.30 -12.14
C LYS A 117 13.72 -2.39 -12.68
N PHE A 118 13.15 -1.54 -11.82
CA PHE A 118 12.10 -0.60 -12.20
C PHE A 118 12.63 0.82 -12.12
N ASP A 119 12.85 1.44 -13.29
CA ASP A 119 13.17 2.87 -13.37
C ASP A 119 11.97 3.74 -12.96
N ASP A 120 12.24 4.92 -12.40
CA ASP A 120 11.22 5.81 -11.85
C ASP A 120 10.22 6.25 -12.94
N LYS A 121 10.70 6.42 -14.18
CA LYS A 121 9.86 6.72 -15.36
C LYS A 121 8.82 5.64 -15.68
N ASN A 122 9.02 4.40 -15.23
CA ASN A 122 8.09 3.31 -15.49
C ASN A 122 6.85 3.37 -14.59
N TYR A 123 6.88 4.13 -13.48
CA TYR A 123 5.70 4.34 -12.64
C TYR A 123 4.63 5.15 -13.39
N LEU A 124 5.06 6.15 -14.16
CA LEU A 124 4.17 7.01 -14.96
C LEU A 124 3.80 6.40 -16.31
N LYS A 125 4.60 5.44 -16.82
CA LYS A 125 4.25 4.72 -18.06
C LYS A 125 3.14 3.72 -17.79
N THR A 126 1.98 3.99 -18.39
CA THR A 126 0.78 3.18 -18.22
C THR A 126 0.15 2.80 -19.54
N PHE A 127 -0.40 1.59 -19.62
CA PHE A 127 -1.24 1.18 -20.74
C PHE A 127 -2.66 1.77 -20.58
N GLY A 128 -3.30 2.14 -21.69
CA GLY A 128 -4.71 2.56 -21.68
C GLY A 128 -4.99 3.97 -21.18
N SER A 129 -3.99 4.87 -21.11
CA SER A 129 -4.26 6.28 -20.81
C SER A 129 -5.25 6.83 -21.84
N ARG A 130 -6.44 7.30 -21.40
CA ARG A 130 -7.56 7.66 -22.28
C ARG A 130 -7.13 8.64 -23.39
N LYS A 131 -6.21 9.56 -23.09
CA LYS A 131 -5.68 10.54 -24.05
C LYS A 131 -5.05 9.89 -25.29
N ALA A 132 -4.31 8.79 -25.14
CA ALA A 132 -3.58 8.16 -26.25
C ALA A 132 -4.50 7.48 -27.28
N ILE A 133 -5.61 6.88 -26.83
CA ILE A 133 -6.53 6.16 -27.70
C ILE A 133 -7.42 7.13 -28.49
N THR A 134 -7.81 8.24 -27.87
CA THR A 134 -8.66 9.25 -28.52
C THR A 134 -7.92 9.96 -29.65
N GLU A 135 -6.64 10.31 -29.48
CA GLU A 135 -5.83 10.94 -30.55
C GLU A 135 -5.60 10.01 -31.76
N THR A 136 -5.62 8.70 -31.55
CA THR A 136 -5.45 7.73 -32.65
C THR A 136 -6.73 7.61 -33.48
N LYS A 137 -7.90 7.79 -32.86
CA LYS A 137 -9.22 7.65 -33.52
C LYS A 137 -9.58 8.82 -34.44
N TYR A 138 -8.92 9.98 -34.30
CA TYR A 138 -9.11 11.16 -35.17
C TYR A 138 -7.98 11.32 -36.22
N ARG A 139 -7.06 10.34 -36.32
CA ARG A 139 -5.97 10.32 -37.29
C ARG A 139 -6.14 9.27 -38.41
N THR A 140 -7.30 8.63 -38.50
CA THR A 140 -7.69 7.71 -39.58
C THR A 140 -8.85 8.28 -40.37
#